data_AF-A0A7C5WHW3-F1
#
_entry.id   AF-A0A7C5WHW3-F1
#
_cell.length_a   1.000
_cell.length_b   1.000
_cell.length_c   1.000
_cell.angle_alpha   90.00
_cell.angle_beta   90.00
_cell.angle_gamma   90.00
#
_symmetry.space_group_name_H-M   'P 1'
#
loop_
_entity.id
_entity.type
_entity.pdbx_description
1 polymer ?
#
loop_
_entity_poly.entity_id
_entity_poly.type
_entity_poly.pdbx_seq_one_letter_code
_entity_poly.pdbx_strand_id
1 'polypeptide(L)'
;MGVLLANTVLAANACATSGREERGMSRIGNAPVALPAGVSLDLKAEQVQVKGPKGNLTVPVADGIAVKVDSGSAICSRRDDSPRQRALHGLTRALLANAVEGVSKGYERTLLVVGTGYRAEAKGNGLTLSLGFSHPVEFPLPEG
;
A
#
# COMPACT_ATOMS: atom_id res chain seq x y z
N MET A 1 21.06 -8.10 56.85
CA MET A 1 20.18 -8.70 57.87
C MET A 1 19.24 -7.60 58.37
N GLY A 2 17.92 -7.83 58.41
CA GLY A 2 16.94 -6.90 59.00
C GLY A 2 16.21 -6.03 57.97
N VAL A 3 15.15 -6.49 57.30
CA VAL A 3 13.71 -6.53 57.73
C VAL A 3 13.05 -5.14 57.53
N LEU A 4 12.27 -4.92 56.46
CA LEU A 4 10.81 -5.15 56.32
C LEU A 4 9.95 -4.08 57.01
N LEU A 5 9.15 -3.34 56.23
CA LEU A 5 7.77 -2.87 56.47
C LEU A 5 7.48 -1.75 55.44
N ALA A 6 6.78 -2.07 54.36
CA ALA A 6 5.33 -1.87 54.23
C ALA A 6 4.95 -0.40 54.03
N ASN A 7 4.61 -0.04 52.78
CA ASN A 7 3.39 0.72 52.55
C ASN A 7 2.79 0.37 51.18
N THR A 8 1.79 -0.48 51.27
CA THR A 8 0.66 -0.63 50.37
C THR A 8 -0.09 0.69 50.17
N VAL A 9 -0.85 0.73 49.07
CA VAL A 9 -2.10 1.47 48.83
C VAL A 9 -2.02 2.59 47.76
N LEU A 10 -3.05 2.56 46.89
CA LEU A 10 -3.53 3.57 45.92
C LEU A 10 -2.86 3.53 44.53
N ALA A 11 -3.53 3.29 43.40
CA ALA A 11 -4.95 3.28 43.03
C ALA A 11 -5.13 2.26 41.87
N ALA A 12 -6.11 1.35 41.85
CA ALA A 12 -7.54 1.57 41.65
C ALA A 12 -7.88 2.42 40.40
N ASN A 13 -8.65 1.80 39.51
CA ASN A 13 -9.41 2.39 38.38
C ASN A 13 -8.65 2.87 37.14
N ALA A 14 -8.57 1.99 36.15
CA ALA A 14 -8.99 2.31 34.78
C ALA A 14 -9.43 1.04 34.02
N CYS A 15 -10.31 0.23 34.64
CA CYS A 15 -11.25 -0.59 33.87
C CYS A 15 -12.35 0.36 33.38
N ALA A 16 -12.00 1.21 32.41
CA ALA A 16 -12.94 2.10 31.77
C ALA A 16 -13.50 1.36 30.55
N THR A 17 -14.76 0.96 30.69
CA THR A 17 -15.72 0.86 29.60
C THR A 17 -15.40 1.78 28.41
N SER A 18 -14.85 1.24 27.33
CA SER A 18 -15.29 1.64 25.99
C SER A 18 -16.10 0.44 25.45
N GLY A 19 -17.40 0.39 25.68
CA GLY A 19 -18.30 1.42 25.18
C GLY A 19 -18.34 1.38 23.66
N ARG A 20 -18.50 0.20 23.03
CA ARG A 20 -18.99 0.07 21.64
C ARG A 20 -18.24 0.97 20.64
N GLU A 21 -16.91 0.84 20.57
CA GLU A 21 -16.10 1.74 19.75
C GLU A 21 -16.11 1.33 18.27
N GLU A 22 -16.78 2.15 17.46
CA GLU A 22 -16.74 2.28 15.99
C GLU A 22 -16.94 1.02 15.11
N ARG A 23 -18.20 0.57 14.97
CA ARG A 23 -18.63 -0.30 13.84
C ARG A 23 -18.79 0.45 12.49
N GLY A 24 -17.98 1.50 12.26
CA GLY A 24 -18.05 2.37 11.08
C GLY A 24 -16.75 2.47 10.28
N MET A 25 -15.58 2.36 10.91
CA MET A 25 -14.32 2.64 10.22
C MET A 25 -13.70 1.39 9.57
N SER A 26 -13.18 1.56 8.36
CA SER A 26 -12.43 0.50 7.66
C SER A 26 -11.09 0.29 8.37
N ARG A 27 -10.84 -0.93 8.88
CA ARG A 27 -9.56 -1.30 9.51
C ARG A 27 -8.36 -1.02 8.59
N ILE A 28 -8.56 -1.20 7.29
CA ILE A 28 -7.53 -0.98 6.25
C ILE A 28 -7.35 0.52 5.98
N GLY A 29 -8.42 1.30 5.99
CA GLY A 29 -8.37 2.74 5.72
C GLY A 29 -7.79 3.58 6.87
N ASN A 30 -7.86 3.08 8.11
CA ASN A 30 -7.30 3.76 9.28
C ASN A 30 -5.77 3.60 9.41
N ALA A 31 -5.19 2.61 8.74
CA ALA A 31 -3.76 2.36 8.82
C ALA A 31 -2.98 3.43 8.03
N PRO A 32 -2.17 4.27 8.70
CA PRO A 32 -1.39 5.31 8.02
C PRO A 32 -0.42 4.68 7.03
N VAL A 33 -0.18 5.35 5.90
CA VAL A 33 0.80 4.92 4.90
C VAL A 33 2.10 5.66 5.18
N ALA A 34 3.11 4.96 5.71
CA ALA A 34 4.41 5.54 5.97
C ALA A 34 5.13 5.86 4.65
N LEU A 35 5.75 7.04 4.58
CA LEU A 35 6.51 7.48 3.41
C LEU A 35 8.00 7.26 3.65
N PRO A 36 8.65 6.36 2.90
CA PRO A 36 10.10 6.18 3.01
C PRO A 36 10.84 7.41 2.47
N ALA A 37 12.04 7.65 2.98
CA ALA A 37 12.88 8.77 2.55
C ALA A 37 13.15 8.71 1.04
N GLY A 38 12.90 9.82 0.33
CA GLY A 38 13.05 9.92 -1.12
C GLY A 38 11.77 9.72 -1.92
N VAL A 39 10.62 9.49 -1.28
CA VAL A 39 9.30 9.50 -1.93
C VAL A 39 8.58 10.81 -1.63
N SER A 40 8.13 11.50 -2.67
CA SER A 40 7.36 12.75 -2.57
C SER A 40 5.92 12.52 -3.06
N LEU A 41 4.96 13.11 -2.35
CA LEU A 41 3.55 13.12 -2.73
C LEU A 41 3.12 14.51 -3.13
N ASP A 42 2.67 14.67 -4.37
CA ASP A 42 2.02 15.89 -4.85
C ASP A 42 0.51 15.67 -4.83
N LEU A 43 -0.19 16.32 -3.90
CA LEU A 43 -1.64 16.26 -3.79
C LEU A 43 -2.29 17.24 -4.78
N LYS A 44 -3.02 16.73 -5.76
CA LYS A 44 -3.95 17.50 -6.60
C LYS A 44 -5.38 17.16 -6.18
N ALA A 45 -6.35 18.01 -6.53
CA ALA A 45 -7.74 17.92 -6.05
C ALA A 45 -8.40 16.55 -6.25
N GLU A 46 -8.09 15.86 -7.36
CA GLU A 46 -8.68 14.57 -7.73
C GLU A 46 -7.62 13.45 -7.94
N GLN A 47 -6.34 13.77 -7.81
CA GLN A 47 -5.24 12.86 -8.13
C GLN A 47 -4.05 13.09 -7.21
N VAL A 48 -3.39 12.01 -6.79
CA VAL A 48 -2.13 12.07 -6.06
C VAL A 48 -1.02 11.59 -6.97
N GLN A 49 -0.01 12.43 -7.19
CA GLN A 49 1.20 12.01 -7.90
C GLN A 49 2.24 11.58 -6.87
N VAL A 50 2.69 10.33 -7.01
CA VAL A 50 3.73 9.74 -6.19
C VAL A 50 5.01 9.74 -7.01
N LYS A 51 6.02 10.47 -6.55
CA LYS A 51 7.35 10.51 -7.17
C LYS A 51 8.34 9.76 -6.29
N GLY A 52 9.13 8.89 -6.90
CA GLY A 52 10.21 8.21 -6.20
C GLY A 52 11.36 7.85 -7.13
N PRO A 53 12.37 7.13 -6.62
CA PRO A 53 13.58 6.82 -7.36
C PRO A 53 13.34 5.94 -8.60
N LYS A 54 12.28 5.11 -8.59
CA LYS A 54 11.99 4.17 -9.69
C LYS A 54 10.97 4.69 -10.71
N GLY A 55 10.42 5.90 -10.54
CA GLY A 55 9.47 6.46 -11.49
C GLY A 55 8.44 7.40 -10.85
N ASN A 56 7.47 7.82 -11.67
CA ASN A 56 6.30 8.55 -11.22
C ASN A 56 5.05 7.70 -11.43
N LEU A 57 4.11 7.77 -10.48
CA LEU A 57 2.81 7.12 -10.58
C LEU A 57 1.72 8.12 -10.22
N THR A 58 0.65 8.13 -11.01
CA THR A 58 -0.53 8.95 -10.73
C THR A 58 -1.64 8.04 -10.21
N VAL A 59 -2.10 8.30 -8.99
CA VAL A 59 -3.20 7.57 -8.35
C VAL A 59 -4.45 8.46 -8.38
N PRO A 60 -5.55 8.01 -9.01
CA PRO A 60 -6.81 8.74 -8.93
C PRO A 60 -7.42 8.60 -7.53
N VAL A 61 -7.93 9.71 -6.99
CA VAL A 61 -8.64 9.74 -5.71
C VAL A 61 -10.13 9.92 -6.01
N ALA A 62 -10.96 9.04 -5.44
CA ALA A 62 -12.40 9.11 -5.64
C ALA A 62 -13.02 10.27 -4.83
N ASP A 63 -14.12 10.82 -5.35
CA ASP A 63 -14.81 11.96 -4.75
C ASP A 63 -15.29 11.69 -3.33
N GLY A 64 -14.97 12.60 -2.41
CA GLY A 64 -15.34 12.51 -0.99
C GLY A 64 -14.27 11.91 -0.07
N ILE A 65 -13.09 11.57 -0.61
CA ILE A 65 -11.92 11.15 0.15
C ILE A 65 -10.86 12.26 0.12
N ALA A 66 -10.40 12.66 1.30
CA ALA A 66 -9.33 13.64 1.45
C ALA A 66 -8.07 12.93 1.96
N VAL A 67 -6.98 13.06 1.22
CA VAL A 67 -5.65 12.57 1.61
C VAL A 67 -4.90 13.72 2.27
N LYS A 68 -4.43 13.51 3.50
CA LYS A 68 -3.58 14.45 4.23
C LYS A 68 -2.22 13.82 4.44
N VAL A 69 -1.16 14.61 4.31
CA VAL A 69 0.19 14.18 4.67
C VAL A 69 0.50 14.81 6.03
N ASP A 70 0.73 13.97 7.03
CA ASP A 70 1.10 14.38 8.37
C ASP A 70 2.41 13.68 8.78
N SER A 71 3.41 14.47 9.15
CA SER A 71 4.64 13.99 9.80
C SER A 71 5.31 12.79 9.11
N GLY A 72 5.33 12.76 7.77
CA GLY A 72 5.94 11.67 6.98
C GLY A 72 5.02 10.45 6.76
N SER A 73 3.74 10.56 7.07
CA SER A 73 2.73 9.54 6.79
C SER A 73 1.53 10.14 6.05
N ALA A 74 0.96 9.39 5.10
CA ALA A 74 -0.28 9.77 4.44
C ALA A 74 -1.48 9.15 5.18
N ILE A 75 -2.42 10.01 5.60
CA ILE A 75 -3.67 9.66 6.27
C ILE A 75 -4.82 9.94 5.30
N CYS A 76 -5.61 8.92 5.01
CA CYS A 76 -6.83 9.08 4.22
C CYS A 76 -8.01 9.33 5.16
N SER A 77 -8.79 10.37 4.89
CA SER A 77 -10.00 10.74 5.63
C SER A 77 -11.20 10.75 4.70
N ARG A 78 -12.37 10.35 5.20
CA ARG A 78 -13.62 10.25 4.44
C ARG A 78 -14.62 11.28 4.94
N ARG A 79 -15.47 11.80 4.04
CA ARG A 79 -16.54 12.75 4.40
C ARG A 79 -17.79 12.07 4.95
N ASP A 80 -18.16 10.90 4.41
CA ASP A 80 -19.38 10.17 4.80
C ASP A 80 -19.11 8.71 5.21
N ASP A 81 -20.01 8.12 5.99
CA ASP A 81 -19.97 6.71 6.42
C ASP A 81 -20.88 5.76 5.59
N SER A 82 -21.25 6.21 4.38
CA SER A 82 -21.99 5.35 3.45
C SER A 82 -21.15 4.12 3.08
N PRO A 83 -21.75 2.93 2.90
CA PRO A 83 -20.99 1.71 2.56
C PRO A 83 -20.05 1.89 1.36
N ARG A 84 -20.48 2.69 0.36
CA ARG A 84 -19.68 3.04 -0.81
C ARG A 84 -18.44 3.84 -0.44
N GLN A 85 -18.57 4.87 0.39
CA GLN A 85 -17.43 5.68 0.83
C GLN A 85 -16.43 4.88 1.68
N ARG A 86 -16.89 3.90 2.46
CA ARG A 86 -15.98 2.99 3.21
C ARG A 86 -15.15 2.11 2.28
N ALA A 87 -15.77 1.58 1.22
CA ALA A 87 -15.07 0.75 0.23
C ALA A 87 -14.04 1.57 -0.55
N LEU A 88 -14.43 2.77 -0.99
CA LEU A 88 -13.54 3.69 -1.69
C LEU A 88 -12.36 4.12 -0.80
N HIS A 89 -12.60 4.39 0.48
CA HIS A 89 -11.54 4.76 1.44
C HIS A 89 -10.47 3.67 1.57
N GLY A 90 -10.89 2.40 1.69
CA GLY A 90 -9.96 1.26 1.70
C GLY A 90 -9.20 1.11 0.38
N LEU A 91 -9.87 1.30 -0.75
CA LEU A 91 -9.27 1.23 -2.08
C LEU A 91 -8.22 2.32 -2.27
N THR A 92 -8.54 3.58 -1.98
CA THR A 92 -7.61 4.71 -2.13
C THR A 92 -6.38 4.52 -1.25
N ARG A 93 -6.55 4.06 -0.01
CA ARG A 93 -5.43 3.74 0.88
C ARG A 93 -4.54 2.64 0.27
N ALA A 94 -5.14 1.57 -0.26
CA ALA A 94 -4.39 0.47 -0.88
C ALA A 94 -3.64 0.93 -2.12
N LEU A 95 -4.25 1.73 -3.00
CA LEU A 95 -3.60 2.27 -4.18
C LEU A 95 -2.42 3.18 -3.84
N LEU A 96 -2.57 4.05 -2.83
CA LEU A 96 -1.47 4.89 -2.35
C LEU A 96 -0.33 4.08 -1.77
N ALA A 97 -0.63 3.10 -0.91
CA ALA A 97 0.38 2.22 -0.34
C ALA A 97 1.13 1.45 -1.44
N ASN A 98 0.41 0.89 -2.41
CA ASN A 98 1.00 0.19 -3.55
C ASN A 98 1.86 1.14 -4.40
N ALA A 99 1.42 2.36 -4.66
CA ALA A 99 2.22 3.32 -5.41
C ALA A 99 3.52 3.68 -4.68
N VAL A 100 3.47 3.91 -3.37
CA VAL A 100 4.65 4.21 -2.53
C VAL A 100 5.62 3.01 -2.50
N GLU A 101 5.12 1.79 -2.32
CA GLU A 101 5.95 0.58 -2.38
C GLU A 101 6.52 0.35 -3.79
N GLY A 102 5.75 0.63 -4.84
CA GLY A 102 6.16 0.50 -6.23
C GLY A 102 7.28 1.46 -6.61
N VAL A 103 7.19 2.74 -6.24
CA VAL A 103 8.26 3.72 -6.57
C VAL A 103 9.53 3.52 -5.72
N SER A 104 9.43 2.86 -4.56
CA SER A 104 10.56 2.61 -3.66
C SER A 104 11.23 1.26 -3.92
N LYS A 105 10.49 0.15 -3.75
CA LYS A 105 10.97 -1.23 -3.90
C LYS A 105 10.80 -1.77 -5.32
N GLY A 106 9.79 -1.32 -6.05
CA GLY A 106 9.43 -1.91 -7.35
C GLY A 106 8.68 -3.24 -7.19
N TYR A 107 8.21 -3.78 -8.31
CA TYR A 107 7.51 -5.06 -8.35
C TYR A 107 8.28 -6.06 -9.19
N GLU A 108 8.46 -7.26 -8.66
CA GLU A 108 9.04 -8.40 -9.38
C GLU A 108 8.06 -9.58 -9.34
N ARG A 109 7.98 -10.33 -10.44
CA ARG A 109 7.24 -11.58 -10.54
C ARG A 109 8.11 -12.63 -11.21
N THR A 110 8.50 -13.64 -10.46
CA THR A 110 9.26 -14.78 -10.98
C THR A 110 8.29 -15.79 -11.59
N LEU A 111 8.39 -16.00 -12.90
CA LEU A 111 7.59 -16.99 -13.62
C LEU A 111 8.47 -18.19 -13.97
N LEU A 112 7.98 -19.39 -13.65
CA LEU A 112 8.66 -20.65 -13.95
C LEU A 112 7.97 -21.33 -15.13
N VAL A 113 8.77 -21.76 -16.10
CA VAL A 113 8.30 -22.50 -17.28
C VAL A 113 8.74 -23.95 -17.13
N VAL A 114 7.78 -24.87 -17.15
CA VAL A 114 8.03 -26.32 -16.98
C VAL A 114 7.62 -27.06 -18.25
N GLY A 115 8.57 -27.75 -18.89
CA GLY A 115 8.35 -28.55 -20.09
C GLY A 115 9.66 -28.95 -20.75
N THR A 116 9.66 -30.07 -21.49
CA THR A 116 10.82 -30.50 -22.27
C THR A 116 10.95 -29.62 -23.51
N GLY A 117 12.12 -28.98 -23.68
CA GLY A 117 12.36 -28.07 -24.79
C GLY A 117 11.77 -26.66 -24.61
N TYR A 118 11.24 -26.33 -23.43
CA TYR A 118 10.75 -24.98 -23.16
C TYR A 118 11.90 -24.04 -22.77
N ARG A 119 11.99 -22.90 -23.45
CA ARG A 119 13.03 -21.90 -23.22
C ARG A 119 12.47 -20.49 -23.32
N ALA A 120 13.01 -19.60 -22.50
CA ALA A 120 12.70 -18.18 -22.51
C ALA A 120 14.03 -17.43 -22.67
N GLU A 121 14.14 -16.65 -23.74
CA GLU A 121 15.34 -15.85 -24.03
C GLU A 121 14.95 -14.37 -24.08
N ALA A 122 15.71 -13.52 -23.41
CA ALA A 122 15.54 -12.07 -23.52
C ALA A 122 16.26 -11.60 -24.80
N LYS A 123 15.51 -11.02 -25.73
CA LYS A 123 16.01 -10.58 -27.04
C LYS A 123 15.71 -9.09 -27.20
N GLY A 124 16.71 -8.25 -26.94
CA GLY A 124 16.58 -6.79 -27.00
C GLY A 124 15.51 -6.27 -26.02
N ASN A 125 14.53 -5.53 -26.53
CA ASN A 125 13.38 -5.00 -25.77
C ASN A 125 12.19 -5.98 -25.73
N GLY A 126 12.42 -7.27 -25.95
CA GLY A 126 11.37 -8.29 -25.94
C GLY A 126 11.84 -9.61 -25.34
N LEU A 127 10.89 -10.51 -25.18
CA LEU A 127 11.09 -11.85 -24.64
C LEU A 127 10.64 -12.87 -25.67
N THR A 128 11.56 -13.72 -26.13
CA THR A 128 11.28 -14.79 -27.07
C THR A 128 11.03 -16.08 -26.30
N LEU A 129 9.85 -16.66 -26.48
CA LEU A 129 9.40 -17.89 -25.82
C LEU A 129 9.35 -19.04 -26.83
N SER A 130 10.06 -20.12 -26.53
CA SER A 130 9.97 -21.40 -27.23
C SER A 130 9.19 -22.36 -26.34
N LEU A 131 7.89 -22.57 -26.63
CA LEU A 131 6.98 -23.40 -25.84
C LEU A 131 6.47 -24.64 -26.62
N GLY A 132 7.24 -25.11 -27.61
CA GLY A 132 6.82 -26.20 -28.49
C GLY A 132 5.86 -25.80 -29.62
N PHE A 133 5.66 -24.50 -29.84
CA PHE A 133 5.02 -23.99 -31.07
C PHE A 133 5.98 -24.11 -32.26
N SER A 134 5.43 -24.19 -33.48
CA SER A 134 6.24 -24.27 -34.72
C SER A 134 7.14 -23.05 -34.95
N HIS A 135 6.77 -21.88 -34.41
CA HIS A 135 7.53 -20.65 -34.49
C HIS A 135 7.70 -20.05 -33.09
N PRO A 136 8.83 -19.37 -32.80
CA PRO A 136 9.03 -18.70 -31.53
C PRO A 136 8.04 -17.55 -31.34
N VAL A 137 7.54 -17.38 -30.11
CA VAL A 137 6.63 -16.29 -29.75
C VAL A 137 7.44 -15.12 -29.22
N GLU A 138 7.40 -13.98 -29.91
CA GLU A 138 8.05 -12.75 -29.46
C GLU A 138 7.06 -11.88 -28.68
N PHE A 139 7.39 -11.57 -27.42
CA PHE A 139 6.61 -10.71 -26.54
C PHE A 139 7.35 -9.38 -26.35
N PRO A 140 6.88 -8.26 -26.92
CA PRO A 140 7.49 -6.95 -26.70
C PRO A 140 7.25 -6.48 -25.26
N LEU A 141 8.29 -5.98 -24.60
CA LEU A 141 8.14 -5.36 -23.29
C LEU A 141 7.50 -3.97 -23.46
N PRO A 142 6.45 -3.62 -22.70
CA PRO A 142 5.92 -2.27 -22.70
C PRO A 142 6.94 -1.31 -22.08
N GLU A 143 6.94 -0.05 -22.52
CA GLU A 143 7.70 1.02 -21.87
C GLU A 143 7.14 1.23 -20.45
N GLY A 144 8.02 1.24 -19.46
CA GLY A 144 7.70 1.35 -18.03
C GLY A 144 8.62 2.31 -17.31
#